data_AF-A0A4C1ZV73-F1
#
_entry.id   AF-A0A4C1ZV73-F1
#
_cell.length_a   1.000
_cell.length_b   1.000
_cell.length_c   1.000
_cell.angle_alpha   90.00
_cell.angle_beta   90.00
_cell.angle_gamma   90.00
#
_symmetry.space_group_name_H-M   'P 1'
#
loop_
_entity.id
_entity.type
_entity.pdbx_description
1 polymer ?
#
loop_
_entity_poly.entity_id
_entity_poly.type
_entity_poly.pdbx_seq_one_letter_code
_entity_poly.pdbx_strand_id
1 'polypeptide(L)'
;MVRVITQETYDEVVKENIEEFEMDPEEAIKDAVAQFEAQQECEKDIAHRVRAGKEGAYEVLLNILEHKNNVTSNNEMVLPVLNTLVTLMDSQPDLLDQRGVNLIVRIMEENGSSDEQILIAVLKWILVLIDVLQVLRRLTLDDDLRVEFGKAHEHARDIAVHTLDELTYLMKVKSKPPLVSELMLTMAAVLVRHELCQRAAAAGVVDGLFTVLTDNYENIARTPFDPPRQRSSIFFF
;
A
#
# COMPACT_ATOMS: atom_id res chain seq x y z
N MET A 1 -26.94 0.79 -0.48
CA MET A 1 -27.46 -0.53 -0.88
C MET A 1 -26.78 -1.52 0.05
N VAL A 2 -27.52 -2.17 0.96
CA VAL A 2 -26.94 -3.12 1.93
C VAL A 2 -26.46 -4.34 1.15
N ARG A 3 -25.16 -4.64 1.20
CA ARG A 3 -24.63 -5.89 0.63
C ARG A 3 -24.98 -7.02 1.58
N VAL A 4 -25.74 -7.99 1.09
CA VAL A 4 -26.14 -9.17 1.86
C VAL A 4 -25.01 -10.18 1.75
N ILE A 5 -24.46 -10.58 2.89
CA ILE A 5 -23.48 -11.67 2.98
C ILE A 5 -24.27 -12.98 2.88
N THR A 6 -23.78 -13.93 2.09
CA THR A 6 -24.42 -15.23 1.91
C THR A 6 -24.23 -16.09 3.15
N GLN A 7 -25.27 -16.85 3.53
CA GLN A 7 -25.23 -17.73 4.71
C GLN A 7 -24.09 -18.76 4.63
N GLU A 8 -23.78 -19.27 3.44
CA GLU A 8 -22.61 -20.14 3.21
C GLU A 8 -21.31 -19.50 3.68
N THR A 9 -21.07 -18.24 3.29
CA THR A 9 -19.86 -17.49 3.68
C THR A 9 -19.80 -17.22 5.18
N TYR A 10 -20.95 -17.01 5.82
CA TYR A 10 -21.00 -16.84 7.27
C TYR A 10 -20.69 -18.16 8.01
N ASP A 11 -21.33 -19.25 7.60
CA ASP A 11 -21.19 -20.56 8.24
C ASP A 11 -19.75 -21.11 8.05
N GLU A 12 -19.10 -20.80 6.93
CA GLU A 12 -17.71 -21.15 6.66
C GLU A 12 -16.74 -20.41 7.59
N VAL A 13 -16.88 -19.09 7.74
CA VAL A 13 -16.01 -18.29 8.64
C VAL A 13 -16.16 -18.72 10.09
N VAL A 14 -17.39 -19.01 10.53
CA VAL A 14 -17.64 -19.52 11.89
C VAL A 14 -17.00 -20.88 12.09
N LYS A 15 -17.14 -21.77 11.11
CA LYS A 15 -16.58 -23.12 11.17
C LYS A 15 -15.05 -23.09 11.18
N GLU A 16 -14.42 -22.23 10.38
CA GLU A 16 -12.96 -22.05 10.39
C GLU A 16 -12.45 -21.46 11.70
N ASN A 17 -13.17 -20.49 12.28
CA ASN A 17 -12.81 -19.95 13.59
C ASN A 17 -12.81 -21.05 14.69
N ILE A 18 -13.73 -22.02 14.61
CA ILE A 18 -13.80 -23.14 15.56
C ILE A 18 -12.71 -24.19 15.29
N GLU A 19 -12.54 -24.59 14.02
CA GLU A 19 -11.68 -25.71 13.64
C GLU A 19 -10.20 -25.32 13.55
N GLU A 20 -9.87 -24.08 13.15
CA GLU A 20 -8.48 -23.64 12.94
C GLU A 20 -7.91 -22.84 14.11
N PHE A 21 -8.74 -22.13 14.87
CA PHE A 21 -8.30 -21.32 16.00
C PHE A 21 -8.61 -21.95 17.36
N GLU A 22 -9.15 -23.18 17.37
CA GLU A 22 -9.68 -23.88 18.55
C GLU A 22 -10.59 -22.99 19.41
N MET A 23 -11.22 -22.00 18.78
CA MET A 23 -12.09 -21.05 19.46
C MET A 23 -13.37 -21.77 19.84
N ASP A 24 -13.91 -21.38 20.99
CA ASP A 24 -15.23 -21.85 21.34
C ASP A 24 -16.23 -21.38 20.28
N PRO A 25 -17.19 -22.22 19.85
CA PRO A 25 -18.21 -21.84 18.87
C PRO A 25 -18.87 -20.49 19.11
N GLU A 26 -19.04 -20.10 20.37
CA GLU A 26 -19.60 -18.79 20.71
C GLU A 26 -18.65 -17.62 20.40
N GLU A 27 -17.34 -17.80 20.59
CA GLU A 27 -16.30 -16.80 20.32
C GLU A 27 -16.04 -16.68 18.82
N ALA A 28 -15.99 -17.81 18.12
CA ALA A 28 -15.87 -17.92 16.68
C ALA A 28 -17.00 -17.19 15.93
N ILE A 29 -18.23 -17.37 16.38
CA ILE A 29 -19.42 -16.66 15.89
C ILE A 29 -19.28 -15.15 16.12
N LYS A 30 -18.86 -14.76 17.31
CA LYS A 30 -18.75 -13.35 17.69
C LYS A 30 -17.68 -12.62 16.88
N ASP A 31 -16.53 -13.24 16.64
CA ASP A 31 -15.46 -12.67 15.82
C ASP A 31 -15.86 -12.59 14.34
N ALA A 32 -16.51 -13.62 13.80
CA ALA A 32 -17.04 -13.60 12.44
C ALA A 32 -18.06 -12.46 12.25
N VAL A 33 -19.01 -12.32 13.17
CA VAL A 33 -19.99 -11.22 13.17
C VAL A 33 -19.29 -9.87 13.29
N ALA A 34 -18.34 -9.71 14.22
CA ALA A 34 -17.61 -8.46 14.41
C ALA A 34 -16.80 -8.07 13.17
N GLN A 35 -16.18 -9.03 12.49
CA GLN A 35 -15.43 -8.82 11.25
C GLN A 35 -16.35 -8.31 10.12
N PHE A 36 -17.51 -8.95 9.94
CA PHE A 36 -18.47 -8.59 8.90
C PHE A 36 -19.22 -7.28 9.21
N GLU A 37 -19.56 -7.03 10.47
CA GLU A 37 -20.12 -5.76 10.93
C GLU A 37 -19.12 -4.62 10.75
N ALA A 38 -17.85 -4.81 11.12
CA ALA A 38 -16.81 -3.80 10.95
C ALA A 38 -16.64 -3.40 9.47
N GLN A 39 -16.70 -4.36 8.55
CA GLN A 39 -16.59 -4.08 7.12
C GLN A 39 -17.78 -3.25 6.62
N GLN A 40 -19.02 -3.58 7.03
CA GLN A 40 -20.21 -2.81 6.66
C GLN A 40 -20.27 -1.43 7.32
N GLU A 41 -19.85 -1.30 8.58
CA GLU A 41 -19.81 -0.03 9.30
C GLU A 41 -18.75 0.91 8.73
N CYS A 42 -17.59 0.40 8.31
CA CYS A 42 -16.53 1.19 7.67
C CYS A 42 -16.95 1.76 6.30
N GLU A 43 -17.88 1.12 5.60
CA GLU A 43 -18.39 1.61 4.32
C GLU A 43 -19.45 2.73 4.46
N LYS A 44 -19.98 2.99 5.67
CA LYS A 44 -21.07 3.97 5.86
C LYS A 44 -20.62 5.42 5.70
N ASP A 45 -19.61 5.83 6.46
CA ASP A 45 -19.01 7.17 6.37
C ASP A 45 -17.59 7.21 6.97
N ILE A 46 -16.90 8.32 6.75
CA ILE A 46 -15.54 8.55 7.25
C ILE A 46 -15.49 8.50 8.80
N ALA A 47 -16.55 8.91 9.50
CA ALA A 47 -16.54 8.97 10.96
C ALA A 47 -16.56 7.57 11.60
N HIS A 48 -17.25 6.61 11.01
CA HIS A 48 -17.26 5.22 11.45
C HIS A 48 -15.88 4.58 11.24
N ARG A 49 -15.24 4.83 10.09
CA ARG A 49 -13.85 4.38 9.82
C ARG A 49 -12.85 4.96 10.82
N VAL A 50 -12.88 6.27 11.01
CA VAL A 50 -11.99 6.96 11.95
C VAL A 50 -12.17 6.48 13.37
N ARG A 51 -13.41 6.17 13.78
CA ARG A 51 -13.67 5.55 15.08
C ARG A 51 -13.11 4.14 15.13
N ALA A 52 -13.37 3.29 14.14
CA ALA A 52 -12.85 1.92 14.10
C ALA A 52 -11.31 1.89 14.17
N GLY A 53 -10.63 2.77 13.44
CA GLY A 53 -9.17 2.91 13.51
C GLY A 53 -8.70 3.30 14.91
N LYS A 54 -9.37 4.25 15.57
CA LYS A 54 -9.05 4.67 16.95
C LYS A 54 -9.29 3.60 18.00
N GLU A 55 -10.28 2.73 17.81
CA GLU A 55 -10.57 1.60 18.69
C GLU A 55 -9.65 0.39 18.43
N GLY A 56 -8.66 0.51 17.52
CA GLY A 56 -7.65 -0.52 17.30
C GLY A 56 -8.02 -1.57 16.26
N ALA A 57 -9.01 -1.32 15.39
CA ALA A 57 -9.38 -2.26 14.33
C ALA A 57 -8.20 -2.61 13.40
N TYR A 58 -7.31 -1.64 13.14
CA TYR A 58 -6.10 -1.86 12.34
C TYR A 58 -5.19 -2.93 12.95
N GLU A 59 -4.95 -2.86 14.26
CA GLU A 59 -4.08 -3.79 14.98
C GLU A 59 -4.64 -5.21 14.98
N VAL A 60 -5.94 -5.35 15.18
CA VAL A 60 -6.62 -6.66 15.15
C VAL A 60 -6.49 -7.29 13.76
N LEU A 61 -6.77 -6.53 12.70
CA LEU A 61 -6.65 -7.01 11.32
C LEU A 61 -5.21 -7.38 10.96
N LEU A 62 -4.21 -6.60 11.39
CA LEU A 62 -2.80 -6.94 11.20
C LEU A 62 -2.42 -8.22 11.95
N ASN A 63 -2.85 -8.38 13.20
CA ASN A 63 -2.54 -9.57 13.98
C ASN A 63 -3.11 -10.83 13.32
N ILE A 64 -4.33 -10.76 12.77
CA ILE A 64 -4.96 -11.86 12.04
C ILE A 64 -4.13 -12.24 10.79
N LEU A 65 -3.60 -11.25 10.07
CA LEU A 65 -2.76 -11.50 8.89
C LEU A 65 -1.34 -11.97 9.26
N GLU A 66 -0.77 -11.52 10.37
CA GLU A 66 0.59 -11.88 10.81
C GLU A 66 0.67 -13.26 11.47
N HIS A 67 -0.36 -13.71 12.19
CA HIS A 67 -0.37 -15.04 12.82
C HIS A 67 -0.48 -16.19 11.81
N LYS A 68 -0.79 -15.88 10.54
CA LYS A 68 -0.78 -16.85 9.45
C LYS A 68 0.64 -16.97 8.88
N ASN A 69 1.35 -18.06 9.25
CA ASN A 69 2.70 -18.36 8.75
C ASN A 69 2.77 -18.73 7.25
N ASN A 70 1.63 -18.89 6.57
CA ASN A 70 1.55 -19.05 5.12
C ASN A 70 0.27 -18.36 4.63
N VAL A 71 0.41 -17.18 4.04
CA VAL A 71 -0.70 -16.44 3.39
C VAL A 71 -1.27 -17.21 2.18
N THR A 72 -0.66 -18.33 1.81
CA THR A 72 -0.85 -19.09 0.58
C THR A 72 -1.85 -20.26 0.64
N SER A 73 -2.45 -20.59 1.80
CA SER A 73 -3.28 -21.81 1.92
C SER A 73 -4.79 -21.61 2.05
N ASN A 74 -5.28 -20.47 2.59
CA ASN A 74 -6.72 -20.19 2.74
C ASN A 74 -7.09 -18.81 2.17
N ASN A 75 -7.35 -18.76 0.86
CA ASN A 75 -7.78 -17.54 0.15
C ASN A 75 -9.09 -16.94 0.66
N GLU A 76 -9.95 -17.76 1.26
CA GLU A 76 -11.32 -17.38 1.64
C GLU A 76 -11.38 -16.40 2.82
N MET A 77 -10.40 -16.44 3.73
CA MET A 77 -10.33 -15.53 4.89
C MET A 77 -9.34 -14.38 4.75
N VAL A 78 -8.23 -14.58 4.03
CA VAL A 78 -7.24 -13.51 3.81
C VAL A 78 -7.87 -12.36 3.02
N LEU A 79 -8.66 -12.69 1.99
CA LEU A 79 -9.24 -11.69 1.10
C LEU A 79 -10.27 -10.78 1.81
N PRO A 80 -11.22 -11.27 2.63
CA PRO A 80 -12.10 -10.42 3.44
C PRO A 80 -11.36 -9.55 4.45
N VAL A 81 -10.37 -10.09 5.17
CA VAL A 81 -9.57 -9.31 6.14
C VAL A 81 -8.81 -8.20 5.43
N LEU A 82 -8.17 -8.51 4.30
CA LEU A 82 -7.44 -7.55 3.49
C LEU A 82 -8.36 -6.50 2.86
N ASN A 83 -9.55 -6.89 2.38
CA ASN A 83 -10.54 -5.94 1.87
C ASN A 83 -11.07 -5.04 3.00
N THR A 84 -11.27 -5.56 4.20
CA THR A 84 -11.67 -4.76 5.38
C THR A 84 -10.57 -3.79 5.79
N LEU A 85 -9.31 -4.21 5.68
CA LEU A 85 -8.17 -3.34 5.92
C LEU A 85 -8.08 -2.22 4.87
N VAL A 86 -8.30 -2.55 3.59
CA VAL A 86 -8.37 -1.57 2.50
C VAL A 86 -9.52 -0.59 2.73
N THR A 87 -10.72 -1.05 3.11
CA THR A 87 -11.84 -0.15 3.38
C THR A 87 -11.62 0.70 4.63
N LEU A 88 -11.00 0.16 5.67
CA LEU A 88 -10.63 0.90 6.88
C LEU A 88 -9.63 2.03 6.56
N MET A 89 -8.65 1.74 5.71
CA MET A 89 -7.58 2.68 5.37
C MET A 89 -7.94 3.63 4.23
N ASP A 90 -9.07 3.41 3.55
CA ASP A 90 -9.59 4.33 2.57
C ASP A 90 -9.91 5.68 3.22
N SER A 91 -9.22 6.73 2.76
CA SER A 91 -9.22 8.07 3.36
C SER A 91 -8.64 8.18 4.79
N GLN A 92 -7.91 7.17 5.27
CA GLN A 92 -7.17 7.21 6.54
C GLN A 92 -5.77 6.55 6.41
N PRO A 93 -4.86 7.17 5.63
CA PRO A 93 -3.52 6.61 5.39
C PRO A 93 -2.61 6.64 6.62
N ASP A 94 -2.94 7.42 7.65
CA ASP A 94 -2.19 7.57 8.91
C ASP A 94 -2.11 6.28 9.73
N LEU A 95 -3.00 5.31 9.47
CA LEU A 95 -2.94 4.00 10.12
C LEU A 95 -1.77 3.14 9.61
N LEU A 96 -1.22 3.42 8.43
CA LEU A 96 -0.16 2.58 7.85
C LEU A 96 1.14 2.72 8.64
N ASP A 97 1.51 1.66 9.36
CA ASP A 97 2.77 1.58 10.08
C ASP A 97 3.81 0.70 9.36
N GLN A 98 4.98 0.56 9.96
CA GLN A 98 6.04 -0.29 9.41
C GLN A 98 5.63 -1.77 9.33
N ARG A 99 4.77 -2.26 10.23
CA ARG A 99 4.28 -3.64 10.22
C ARG A 99 3.41 -3.89 8.99
N GLY A 100 2.46 -2.99 8.73
CA GLY A 100 1.63 -3.03 7.54
C GLY A 100 2.45 -3.02 6.24
N VAL A 101 3.47 -2.17 6.15
CA VAL A 101 4.38 -2.14 4.98
C VAL A 101 5.13 -3.47 4.80
N ASN A 102 5.69 -4.03 5.87
CA ASN A 102 6.41 -5.30 5.82
C ASN A 102 5.48 -6.46 5.42
N LEU A 103 4.23 -6.43 5.90
CA LEU A 103 3.22 -7.41 5.53
C LEU A 103 2.84 -7.29 4.05
N ILE A 104 2.61 -6.09 3.53
CA ILE A 104 2.39 -5.85 2.09
C ILE A 104 3.51 -6.48 1.26
N VAL A 105 4.76 -6.19 1.59
CA VAL A 105 5.92 -6.68 0.84
C VAL A 105 6.06 -8.19 0.94
N ARG A 106 5.85 -8.77 2.13
CA ARG A 106 5.83 -10.22 2.35
C ARG A 106 4.77 -10.88 1.45
N ILE A 107 3.53 -10.39 1.47
CA ILE A 107 2.43 -10.93 0.66
C ILE A 107 2.76 -10.82 -0.85
N MET A 108 3.42 -9.74 -1.29
CA MET A 108 3.85 -9.57 -2.69
C MET A 108 5.04 -10.45 -3.10
N GLU A 109 5.91 -10.84 -2.17
CA GLU A 109 7.04 -11.74 -2.42
C GLU A 109 6.60 -13.21 -2.42
N GLU A 110 5.74 -13.58 -1.48
CA GLU A 110 5.23 -14.95 -1.30
C GLU A 110 4.21 -15.35 -2.37
N ASN A 111 3.35 -14.43 -2.83
CA ASN A 111 2.28 -14.72 -3.80
C ASN A 111 2.69 -14.46 -5.25
N GLY A 112 3.88 -14.91 -5.66
CA GLY A 112 4.33 -14.85 -7.05
C GLY A 112 3.35 -15.52 -8.01
N SER A 113 2.41 -14.73 -8.55
CA SER A 113 1.47 -15.03 -9.65
C SER A 113 0.30 -15.99 -9.38
N SER A 114 0.04 -16.44 -8.15
CA SER A 114 -0.95 -17.52 -7.91
C SER A 114 -2.39 -17.05 -7.65
N ASP A 115 -2.61 -15.87 -7.05
CA ASP A 115 -3.97 -15.38 -6.74
C ASP A 115 -4.21 -13.92 -7.11
N GLU A 116 -4.94 -13.72 -8.21
CA GLU A 116 -5.24 -12.40 -8.77
C GLU A 116 -6.02 -11.52 -7.79
N GLN A 117 -6.90 -12.10 -6.97
CA GLN A 117 -7.75 -11.36 -6.03
C GLN A 117 -6.96 -10.78 -4.85
N ILE A 118 -6.04 -11.55 -4.27
CA ILE A 118 -5.14 -11.09 -3.20
C ILE A 118 -4.22 -10.01 -3.75
N LEU A 119 -3.64 -10.21 -4.94
CA LEU A 119 -2.81 -9.21 -5.59
C LEU A 119 -3.57 -7.91 -5.84
N ILE A 120 -4.81 -7.97 -6.33
CA ILE A 120 -5.66 -6.79 -6.51
C ILE A 120 -5.91 -6.08 -5.18
N ALA A 121 -6.22 -6.81 -4.10
CA ALA A 121 -6.49 -6.22 -2.80
C ALA A 121 -5.23 -5.57 -2.18
N VAL A 122 -4.06 -6.22 -2.29
CA VAL A 122 -2.78 -5.63 -1.87
C VAL A 122 -2.43 -4.40 -2.71
N LEU A 123 -2.67 -4.44 -4.03
CA LEU A 123 -2.46 -3.28 -4.89
C LEU A 123 -3.38 -2.12 -4.51
N LYS A 124 -4.64 -2.38 -4.13
CA LYS A 124 -5.53 -1.36 -3.59
C LYS A 124 -5.01 -0.77 -2.29
N TRP A 125 -4.43 -1.60 -1.42
CA TRP A 125 -3.80 -1.12 -0.19
C TRP A 125 -2.62 -0.20 -0.49
N ILE A 126 -1.79 -0.56 -1.48
CA ILE A 126 -0.67 0.27 -1.97
C ILE A 126 -1.16 1.57 -2.64
N LEU A 127 -2.31 1.56 -3.32
CA LEU A 127 -2.85 2.76 -3.97
C LEU A 127 -3.11 3.90 -2.99
N VAL A 128 -3.54 3.59 -1.76
CA VAL A 128 -3.70 4.60 -0.69
C VAL A 128 -2.38 5.33 -0.42
N LEU A 129 -1.27 4.59 -0.37
CA LEU A 129 0.07 5.17 -0.19
C LEU A 129 0.48 5.99 -1.41
N ILE A 130 0.17 5.51 -2.63
CA ILE A 130 0.43 6.26 -3.87
C ILE A 130 -0.32 7.59 -3.86
N ASP A 131 -1.59 7.62 -3.47
CA ASP A 131 -2.37 8.85 -3.42
C ASP A 131 -1.76 9.88 -2.46
N VAL A 132 -1.27 9.43 -1.30
CA VAL A 132 -0.53 10.29 -0.35
C VAL A 132 0.72 10.86 -1.00
N LEU A 133 1.54 10.02 -1.65
CA LEU A 133 2.76 10.45 -2.34
C LEU A 133 2.45 11.49 -3.43
N GLN A 134 1.36 11.29 -4.19
CA GLN A 134 0.95 12.27 -5.19
C GLN A 134 0.47 13.58 -4.57
N VAL A 135 -0.26 13.54 -3.45
CA VAL A 135 -0.67 14.74 -2.71
C VAL A 135 0.53 15.51 -2.20
N LEU A 136 1.51 14.83 -1.59
CA LEU A 136 2.75 15.46 -1.14
C LEU A 136 3.43 16.22 -2.28
N ARG A 137 3.53 15.60 -3.46
CA ARG A 137 4.11 16.27 -4.64
C ARG A 137 3.27 17.46 -5.10
N ARG A 138 1.95 17.35 -5.12
CA ARG A 138 1.08 18.49 -5.50
C ARG A 138 1.27 19.68 -4.56
N LEU A 139 1.46 19.45 -3.26
CA LEU A 139 1.73 20.51 -2.27
C LEU A 139 3.11 21.17 -2.43
N THR A 140 4.05 20.54 -3.16
CA THR A 140 5.33 21.16 -3.52
C THR A 140 5.25 22.05 -4.76
N LEU A 141 4.11 22.08 -5.47
CA LEU A 141 3.94 22.95 -6.63
C LEU A 141 3.48 24.34 -6.20
N ASP A 142 3.76 25.33 -7.05
CA ASP A 142 3.23 26.66 -6.87
C ASP A 142 1.76 26.73 -7.30
N ASP A 143 0.88 27.04 -6.35
CA ASP A 143 -0.57 27.12 -6.58
C ASP A 143 -1.03 28.48 -7.15
N ASP A 144 -0.26 29.55 -6.92
CA ASP A 144 -0.62 30.92 -7.33
C ASP A 144 0.36 31.50 -8.35
N LEU A 145 -0.02 31.40 -9.63
CA LEU A 145 0.73 31.98 -10.75
C LEU A 145 0.77 33.52 -10.75
N ARG A 146 0.03 34.20 -9.86
CA ARG A 146 0.01 35.67 -9.79
C ARG A 146 1.14 36.24 -8.93
N VAL A 147 1.83 35.40 -8.16
CA VAL A 147 2.95 35.82 -7.32
C VAL A 147 4.26 35.60 -8.08
N GLU A 148 5.13 36.61 -8.10
CA GLU A 148 6.41 36.57 -8.84
C GLU A 148 7.38 35.50 -8.31
N PHE A 149 7.28 35.16 -7.02
CA PHE A 149 8.07 34.13 -6.36
C PHE A 149 7.15 33.22 -5.55
N GLY A 150 7.07 31.96 -5.95
CA GLY A 150 6.32 30.94 -5.27
C GLY A 150 6.95 30.47 -3.96
N LYS A 151 6.25 29.56 -3.27
CA LYS A 151 6.70 28.91 -2.02
C LYS A 151 6.93 27.42 -2.17
N ALA A 152 6.90 26.90 -3.40
CA ALA A 152 7.16 25.51 -3.73
C ALA A 152 8.38 24.93 -3.00
N HIS A 153 9.48 25.69 -2.97
CA HIS A 153 10.72 25.27 -2.32
C HIS A 153 10.61 25.21 -0.78
N GLU A 154 9.96 26.19 -0.14
CA GLU A 154 9.67 26.16 1.29
C GLU A 154 8.76 24.98 1.64
N HIS A 155 7.69 24.76 0.87
CA HIS A 155 6.77 23.64 1.09
C HIS A 155 7.47 22.29 0.93
N ALA A 156 8.27 22.12 -0.13
CA ALA A 156 9.06 20.92 -0.33
C ALA A 156 10.01 20.66 0.84
N ARG A 157 10.67 21.69 1.36
CA ARG A 157 11.53 21.58 2.54
C ARG A 157 10.73 21.14 3.77
N ASP A 158 9.63 21.82 4.06
CA ASP A 158 8.87 21.58 5.28
C ASP A 158 8.20 20.19 5.26
N ILE A 159 7.74 19.72 4.09
CA ILE A 159 7.29 18.34 3.88
C ILE A 159 8.45 17.35 4.11
N ALA A 160 9.63 17.60 3.52
CA ALA A 160 10.78 16.73 3.66
C ALA A 160 11.19 16.54 5.14
N VAL A 161 11.19 17.62 5.93
CA VAL A 161 11.60 17.56 7.34
C VAL A 161 10.81 16.52 8.14
N HIS A 162 9.53 16.32 7.79
CA HIS A 162 8.60 15.44 8.49
C HIS A 162 8.43 14.05 7.86
N THR A 163 8.75 13.88 6.57
CA THR A 163 8.43 12.64 5.83
C THR A 163 9.66 11.89 5.31
N LEU A 164 10.85 12.51 5.36
CA LEU A 164 12.03 11.98 4.68
C LEU A 164 12.51 10.65 5.24
N ASP A 165 12.37 10.42 6.54
CA ASP A 165 12.83 9.18 7.17
C ASP A 165 11.93 8.00 6.76
N GLU A 166 10.61 8.22 6.74
CA GLU A 166 9.60 7.27 6.28
C GLU A 166 9.76 6.97 4.79
N LEU A 167 9.93 7.99 3.95
CA LEU A 167 10.16 7.81 2.51
C LEU A 167 11.46 7.04 2.24
N THR A 168 12.51 7.30 3.01
CA THR A 168 13.78 6.57 2.88
C THR A 168 13.64 5.12 3.34
N TYR A 169 12.87 4.86 4.40
CA TYR A 169 12.54 3.50 4.82
C TYR A 169 11.80 2.74 3.72
N LEU A 170 10.75 3.33 3.14
CA LEU A 170 9.97 2.73 2.04
C LEU A 170 10.81 2.42 0.79
N MET A 171 11.81 3.27 0.50
CA MET A 171 12.80 3.05 -0.57
C MET A 171 13.75 1.89 -0.29
N LYS A 172 14.07 1.61 0.99
CA LYS A 172 14.95 0.50 1.38
C LYS A 172 14.24 -0.83 1.39
N VAL A 173 12.96 -0.82 1.74
CA VAL A 173 12.09 -1.98 1.51
C VAL A 173 12.04 -2.20 0.00
N LYS A 174 12.18 -3.46 -0.46
CA LYS A 174 12.25 -3.84 -1.88
C LYS A 174 10.93 -3.57 -2.62
N SER A 175 10.59 -2.29 -2.75
CA SER A 175 9.36 -1.82 -3.35
C SER A 175 9.37 -2.11 -4.84
N LYS A 176 8.30 -2.76 -5.32
CA LYS A 176 8.08 -3.03 -6.75
C LYS A 176 7.23 -1.92 -7.39
N PRO A 177 7.21 -1.80 -8.72
CA PRO A 177 6.23 -0.96 -9.41
C PRO A 177 4.78 -1.37 -9.04
N PRO A 178 3.83 -0.43 -8.90
CA PRO A 178 3.94 1.01 -9.16
C PRO A 178 4.44 1.88 -7.99
N LEU A 179 4.65 1.31 -6.79
CA LEU A 179 5.01 2.09 -5.60
C LEU A 179 6.38 2.75 -5.72
N VAL A 180 7.38 2.01 -6.22
CA VAL A 180 8.75 2.51 -6.34
C VAL A 180 8.88 3.74 -7.24
N SER A 181 8.13 3.79 -8.35
CA SER A 181 8.13 4.95 -9.24
C SER A 181 7.57 6.19 -8.56
N GLU A 182 6.51 6.03 -7.77
CA GLU A 182 5.87 7.11 -7.03
C GLU A 182 6.77 7.61 -5.89
N LEU A 183 7.48 6.70 -5.21
CA LEU A 183 8.49 7.05 -4.21
C LEU A 183 9.64 7.85 -4.82
N MET A 184 10.19 7.41 -5.96
CA MET A 184 11.28 8.12 -6.63
C MET A 184 10.88 9.53 -7.06
N LEU A 185 9.70 9.69 -7.64
CA LEU A 185 9.16 11.01 -8.02
C LEU A 185 8.98 11.91 -6.79
N THR A 186 8.54 11.34 -5.67
CA THR A 186 8.31 12.11 -4.43
C THR A 186 9.63 12.52 -3.79
N MET A 187 10.61 11.61 -3.74
CA MET A 187 11.96 11.92 -3.29
C MET A 187 12.60 13.03 -4.13
N ALA A 188 12.44 12.99 -5.45
CA ALA A 188 12.95 14.05 -6.33
C ALA A 188 12.28 15.41 -6.07
N ALA A 189 11.00 15.43 -5.68
CA ALA A 189 10.27 16.66 -5.36
C ALA A 189 10.67 17.28 -4.01
N VAL A 190 11.06 16.47 -3.02
CA VAL A 190 11.32 16.95 -1.65
C VAL A 190 12.81 17.13 -1.32
N LEU A 191 13.73 16.51 -2.07
CA LEU A 191 15.19 16.63 -1.91
C LEU A 191 15.75 17.94 -2.51
N VAL A 192 15.23 19.07 -2.04
CA VAL A 192 15.53 20.40 -2.61
C VAL A 192 16.76 21.08 -1.99
N ARG A 193 17.30 20.56 -0.88
CA ARG A 193 18.45 21.14 -0.15
C ARG A 193 19.51 20.11 0.18
N HIS A 194 20.76 20.56 0.21
CA HIS A 194 21.92 19.74 0.58
C HIS A 194 21.77 19.01 1.91
N GLU A 195 21.27 19.69 2.95
CA GLU A 195 21.03 19.12 4.28
C GLU A 195 20.04 17.95 4.25
N LEU A 196 19.00 18.05 3.41
CA LEU A 196 18.01 17.00 3.20
C LEU A 196 18.61 15.82 2.42
N CYS A 197 19.39 16.10 1.37
CA CYS A 197 20.11 15.06 0.62
C CYS A 197 21.09 14.30 1.52
N GLN A 198 21.81 15.00 2.41
CA GLN A 198 22.70 14.38 3.38
C GLN A 198 21.93 13.52 4.39
N ARG A 199 20.80 14.01 4.92
CA ARG A 199 19.96 13.24 5.83
C ARG A 199 19.44 11.96 5.16
N ALA A 200 18.93 12.06 3.94
CA ALA A 200 18.47 10.90 3.18
C ALA A 200 19.60 9.90 2.89
N ALA A 201 20.79 10.40 2.51
CA ALA A 201 21.96 9.57 2.31
C ALA A 201 22.38 8.83 3.60
N ALA A 202 22.39 9.52 4.74
CA ALA A 202 22.69 8.94 6.03
C ALA A 202 21.65 7.88 6.47
N ALA A 203 20.39 8.06 6.08
CA ALA A 203 19.31 7.09 6.32
C ALA A 203 19.37 5.86 5.38
N GLY A 204 20.22 5.88 4.36
CA GLY A 204 20.45 4.76 3.44
C GLY A 204 19.62 4.79 2.16
N VAL A 205 19.14 5.97 1.71
CA VAL A 205 18.39 6.10 0.45
C VAL A 205 19.20 5.64 -0.76
N VAL A 206 20.52 5.79 -0.70
CA VAL A 206 21.44 5.46 -1.79
C VAL A 206 21.43 3.97 -2.07
N ASP A 207 21.43 3.15 -1.02
CA ASP A 207 21.38 1.68 -1.15
C ASP A 207 20.04 1.23 -1.76
N GLY A 208 18.93 1.85 -1.34
CA GLY A 208 17.62 1.62 -1.93
C GLY A 208 17.59 1.99 -3.41
N LEU A 209 18.13 3.16 -3.78
CA LEU A 209 18.20 3.60 -5.16
C LEU A 209 19.04 2.66 -6.03
N PHE A 210 20.21 2.23 -5.55
CA PHE A 210 21.04 1.25 -6.27
C PHE A 210 20.32 -0.08 -6.45
N THR A 211 19.64 -0.58 -5.41
CA THR A 211 18.84 -1.80 -5.49
C THR A 211 17.79 -1.70 -6.60
N VAL A 212 17.03 -0.59 -6.61
CA VAL A 212 16.02 -0.33 -7.65
C VAL A 212 16.63 -0.27 -9.05
N LEU A 213 17.78 0.40 -9.22
CA LEU A 213 18.45 0.49 -10.51
C LEU A 213 18.95 -0.87 -11.00
N THR A 214 19.53 -1.68 -10.12
CA THR A 214 20.00 -3.03 -10.43
C THR A 214 18.84 -3.95 -10.81
N ASP A 215 17.77 -3.96 -10.02
CA ASP A 215 16.58 -4.79 -10.27
C ASP A 215 15.93 -4.45 -11.62
N ASN A 216 15.87 -3.16 -11.98
CA ASN A 216 15.33 -2.73 -13.28
C ASN A 216 16.27 -3.02 -14.45
N TYR A 217 17.60 -2.90 -14.26
CA TYR A 217 18.57 -3.25 -15.30
C TYR A 217 18.50 -4.74 -15.66
N GLU A 218 18.39 -5.62 -14.67
CA GLU A 218 18.25 -7.06 -14.91
C GLU A 218 16.97 -7.41 -15.68
N ASN A 219 15.87 -6.70 -15.42
CA ASN A 219 14.62 -6.90 -16.15
C ASN A 219 14.74 -6.50 -17.63
N ILE A 220 15.45 -5.41 -17.93
CA ILE A 220 15.73 -4.99 -19.32
C ILE A 220 16.68 -5.99 -20.01
N ALA A 221 17.69 -6.50 -19.30
CA ALA A 221 18.63 -7.48 -19.84
C ALA A 221 17.98 -8.85 -20.13
N ARG A 222 16.89 -9.20 -19.42
CA ARG A 222 16.13 -10.44 -19.62
C ARG A 222 15.07 -10.35 -20.71
N THR A 223 14.65 -9.15 -21.12
CA THR A 223 13.83 -9.00 -22.33
C THR A 223 14.69 -9.19 -23.57
N PRO A 224 14.32 -10.06 -24.53
CA PRO A 224 14.97 -10.06 -25.83
C PRO A 224 14.89 -8.64 -26.37
N PHE A 225 16.02 -8.11 -26.83
CA PHE A 225 16.06 -6.83 -27.52
C PHE A 225 15.21 -6.94 -28.78
N ASP A 226 13.93 -6.61 -28.68
CA ASP A 226 13.07 -6.46 -29.85
C ASP A 226 13.58 -5.20 -30.56
N PRO A 227 14.19 -5.31 -31.75
CA PRO A 227 14.67 -4.14 -32.45
C PRO A 227 13.49 -3.19 -32.67
N PRO A 228 13.71 -1.87 -32.68
CA PRO A 228 12.64 -0.92 -32.89
C PRO A 228 11.89 -1.33 -34.15
N ARG A 229 10.58 -1.61 -34.03
CA ARG A 229 9.72 -1.87 -35.19
C ARG A 229 10.00 -0.75 -36.17
N GLN A 230 10.61 -1.11 -37.31
CA GLN A 230 10.76 -0.17 -38.41
C GLN A 230 9.37 0.40 -38.63
N ARG A 231 9.19 1.69 -38.36
CA ARG A 231 7.99 2.39 -38.81
C ARG A 231 7.98 2.16 -40.31
N SER A 232 7.06 1.32 -40.77
CA SER A 232 6.78 1.18 -42.19
C SER A 232 6.56 2.60 -42.69
N SER A 233 7.48 3.09 -43.50
CA SER A 233 7.31 4.34 -44.21
C SER A 233 6.01 4.21 -44.99
N ILE A 234 4.93 4.80 -44.49
CA ILE A 234 3.74 5.07 -45.28
C ILE A 234 4.22 6.06 -46.33
N PHE A 235 4.52 5.53 -47.51
CA PHE A 235 4.63 6.29 -48.74
C PHE A 235 3.31 7.04 -48.91
N PHE A 236 3.36 8.36 -48.72
CA PHE A 236 2.45 9.27 -49.39
C PHE A 236 3.12 9.66 -50.70
N PHE A 237 2.73 8.99 -51.79
CA PHE A 237 2.45 9.57 -53.12
C PHE A 237 1.77 8.49 -53.97
#